data_AF-A0A537RIM0-F1
#
_entry.id   AF-A0A537RIM0-F1
#
_cell.length_a   1.000
_cell.length_b   1.000
_cell.length_c   1.000
_cell.angle_alpha   90.00
_cell.angle_beta   90.00
_cell.angle_gamma   90.00
#
_symmetry.space_group_name_H-M   'P 1'
#
loop_
_entity.id
_entity.type
_entity.pdbx_description
1 polymer ?
#
loop_
_entity_poly.entity_id
_entity_poly.type
_entity_poly.pdbx_seq_one_letter_code
_entity_poly.pdbx_strand_id
1 'polypeptide(L)' 'LTIGQYLQPTRKHHPVVRFIPPAEFKAFETIAYAKGFSMVSSSPLTRSSHHAGEDFARLRVARQRQLGDS' A
#
# COMPACT_ATOMS: atom_id res chain seq x y z
N LEU A 1 0.09 -3.45 3.66
CA LEU A 1 -1.07 -2.71 3.10
C LEU A 1 -0.64 -2.04 1.81
N THR A 2 -1.43 -2.15 0.75
CA THR A 2 -1.18 -1.48 -0.53
C THR A 2 -2.30 -0.49 -0.83
N ILE A 3 -1.96 0.76 -1.14
CA ILE A 3 -2.92 1.84 -1.45
C ILE A 3 -2.55 2.41 -2.83
N GLY A 4 -3.46 2.28 -3.79
CA GLY A 4 -3.23 2.69 -5.18
C GLY A 4 -4.39 3.50 -5.75
N GLN A 5 -4.14 4.27 -6.82
CA GLN A 5 -5.20 4.95 -7.55
C GLN A 5 -6.04 3.91 -8.30
N TYR A 6 -7.36 3.98 -8.11
CA TYR A 6 -8.29 3.26 -8.96
C TYR A 6 -8.22 3.83 -10.39
N LEU A 7 -7.88 2.98 -11.34
CA LEU A 7 -7.97 3.27 -12.76
C LEU A 7 -9.06 2.38 -13.34
N GLN A 8 -10.09 3.02 -13.88
CA GLN A 8 -11.21 2.32 -14.50
C GLN A 8 -10.70 1.49 -15.70
N PRO A 9 -10.82 0.16 -15.70
CA PRO A 9 -10.29 -0.66 -16.80
C PRO A 9 -11.03 -0.44 -18.11
N THR A 10 -12.36 -0.30 -18.05
CA THR A 10 -13.23 -0.01 -19.18
C THR A 10 -14.42 0.83 -18.73
N ARG A 11 -15.11 1.51 -19.66
CA ARG A 11 -16.27 2.36 -19.39
C ARG A 11 -17.44 1.67 -18.66
N LYS A 12 -17.48 0.33 -18.65
CA LYS A 12 -18.51 -0.46 -17.95
C LYS A 12 -18.24 -0.64 -16.46
N HIS A 13 -17.02 -0.39 -16.00
CA HIS A 13 -16.67 -0.47 -14.58
C HIS A 13 -17.06 0.82 -13.85
N HIS A 14 -17.02 0.79 -12.51
CA HIS A 14 -17.28 1.97 -11.69
C HIS A 14 -16.45 3.17 -12.19
N PRO A 15 -17.06 4.36 -12.36
CA PRO A 15 -16.31 5.53 -12.82
C PRO A 15 -15.26 5.97 -11.80
N VAL A 16 -14.19 6.60 -12.27
CA VAL A 16 -13.25 7.29 -11.39
C VAL A 16 -13.96 8.50 -10.80
N VAL A 17 -14.13 8.53 -9.47
CA VAL A 17 -14.75 9.66 -8.76
C VAL A 17 -13.75 10.81 -8.58
N ARG A 18 -12.49 10.48 -8.28
CA ARG A 18 -11.41 11.47 -8.07
C ARG A 18 -10.06 10.87 -8.41
N PHE A 19 -9.20 11.68 -9.04
CA PHE A 19 -7.77 11.41 -9.11
C PHE A 19 -7.10 12.04 -7.90
N ILE A 20 -6.49 11.20 -7.07
CA ILE A 20 -5.88 11.62 -5.82
C ILE A 20 -4.49 12.22 -6.11
N PRO A 21 -4.16 13.42 -5.60
CA PRO A 21 -2.83 13.99 -5.72
C PRO A 21 -1.76 13.09 -5.07
N PRO A 22 -0.54 12.98 -5.63
CA PRO A 22 0.54 12.18 -5.04
C PRO A 22 0.84 12.50 -3.57
N ALA A 23 0.69 13.77 -3.15
CA ALA A 23 0.92 14.19 -1.77
C ALA A 23 -0.05 13.55 -0.76
N GLU A 24 -1.31 13.28 -1.14
CA GLU A 24 -2.29 12.67 -0.24
C GLU A 24 -1.94 11.19 0.05
N PHE A 25 -1.28 10.49 -0.88
CA PHE A 25 -0.82 9.12 -0.64
C PHE A 25 0.19 9.03 0.51
N LYS A 26 1.00 10.08 0.72
CA LYS A 26 1.93 10.16 1.84
C LYS A 26 1.20 10.22 3.17
N ALA A 27 0.11 10.99 3.25
CA ALA A 27 -0.71 11.05 4.44
C ALA A 27 -1.34 9.69 4.76
N PHE A 28 -1.84 8.97 3.75
CA PHE A 28 -2.36 7.61 3.94
C PHE A 28 -1.31 6.63 4.45
N GLU A 29 -0.08 6.72 3.93
CA GLU A 29 1.05 5.92 4.40
C GLU A 29 1.33 6.17 5.88
N THR A 30 1.44 7.44 6.29
CA THR A 30 1.67 7.83 7.69
C THR A 30 0.55 7.31 8.60
N ILE A 31 -0.71 7.45 8.20
CA ILE A 31 -1.85 6.95 8.97
C ILE A 31 -1.81 5.42 9.08
N ALA A 32 -1.46 4.71 8.02
CA ALA A 32 -1.37 3.26 8.04
C ALA A 32 -0.25 2.76 8.98
N TYR A 33 0.93 3.38 8.95
CA TYR A 33 1.98 3.05 9.91
C TYR A 33 1.57 3.35 11.35
N ALA A 34 0.92 4.50 11.60
CA ALA A 34 0.39 4.84 12.92
C ALA A 34 -0.68 3.83 13.41
N LYS A 35 -1.37 3.16 12.50
CA LYS A 35 -2.34 2.08 12.80
C LYS A 35 -1.69 0.70 12.99
N GLY A 36 -0.35 0.61 12.92
CA GLY A 36 0.40 -0.62 13.22
C GLY A 36 0.61 -1.55 12.03
N PHE A 37 0.34 -1.12 10.79
CA PHE A 37 0.72 -1.92 9.63
C PHE A 37 2.25 -2.01 9.50
N SER A 38 2.80 -3.23 9.54
CA SER A 38 4.25 -3.44 9.49
C SER A 38 4.89 -3.13 8.13
N MET A 39 4.09 -3.05 7.06
CA MET A 39 4.57 -2.69 5.72
C MET A 39 3.45 -2.00 4.95
N VAL A 40 3.75 -0.84 4.38
CA VAL A 40 2.81 -0.03 3.59
C VAL A 40 3.45 0.39 2.27
N SER A 41 2.73 0.22 1.17
CA SER A 41 3.05 0.81 -0.13
C SER A 41 1.88 1.70 -0.55
N SER A 42 2.13 3.00 -0.76
CA SER A 42 1.10 3.99 -1.03
C SER A 42 1.56 4.94 -2.12
N SER A 43 1.03 4.78 -3.34
CA SER A 43 1.30 5.67 -4.47
C SER A 43 0.21 5.49 -5.54
N PRO A 44 0.03 6.44 -6.48
CA PRO A 44 -0.95 6.27 -7.55
C PRO A 44 -0.78 4.96 -8.35
N LEU A 45 0.47 4.53 -8.55
CA LEU A 45 0.82 3.37 -9.36
C LEU A 45 0.96 2.07 -8.55
N THR A 46 0.84 2.10 -7.23
CA THR A 46 0.89 0.90 -6.41
C THR A 46 -0.17 -0.11 -6.86
N ARG A 47 0.22 -1.37 -6.98
CA ARG A 47 -0.63 -2.53 -7.31
C ARG A 47 -0.31 -3.66 -6.36
N SER A 48 -1.31 -4.45 -5.99
CA SER A 48 -1.16 -5.56 -5.04
C SER A 48 -0.24 -6.70 -5.55
N SER A 49 -0.09 -6.86 -6.87
CA SER A 49 0.76 -7.87 -7.47
C SER A 49 2.19 -7.40 -7.77
N HIS A 50 2.44 -6.09 -7.78
CA HIS A 50 3.75 -5.55 -8.13
C HIS A 50 4.70 -5.74 -6.95
N HIS A 51 5.82 -6.45 -7.17
CA HIS A 51 6.82 -6.81 -6.14
C HIS A 51 6.31 -7.66 -4.96
N ALA A 52 5.13 -8.29 -5.06
CA ALA A 52 4.50 -9.02 -3.96
C ALA A 52 5.40 -10.09 -3.31
N GLY A 53 6.27 -10.74 -4.07
CA GLY A 53 7.23 -11.73 -3.54
C GLY A 53 8.33 -11.10 -2.66
N GLU A 54 8.94 -10.00 -3.12
CA GLU A 54 9.95 -9.25 -2.36
C GLU A 54 9.34 -8.61 -1.12
N ASP A 55 8.15 -8.03 -1.29
CA ASP A 55 7.32 -7.45 -0.24
C ASP A 55 6.98 -8.47 0.86
N PHE A 56 6.60 -9.69 0.47
CA PHE A 56 6.34 -10.77 1.42
C PHE A 56 7.60 -11.19 2.18
N ALA A 57 8.74 -11.29 1.51
CA ALA A 57 10.02 -11.60 2.16
C ALA A 57 10.40 -10.52 3.19
N ARG A 58 10.25 -9.23 2.84
CA ARG A 58 10.49 -8.10 3.76
C ARG A 58 9.54 -8.13 4.95
N LEU A 59 8.26 -8.42 4.74
CA LEU A 59 7.27 -8.54 5.80
C LEU A 59 7.65 -9.65 6.79
N ARG A 60 8.09 -10.82 6.32
CA ARG A 60 8.55 -11.91 7.18
C ARG A 60 9.75 -11.50 8.04
N VAL A 61 10.73 -10.82 7.46
CA VAL A 61 11.91 -10.32 8.18
C VAL A 61 11.52 -9.27 9.23
N ALA A 62 10.67 -8.30 8.86
CA ALA A 62 10.19 -7.27 9.78
C ALA A 62 9.44 -7.88 10.98
N ARG A 63 8.62 -8.90 10.72
CA ARG A 63 7.87 -9.61 11.76
C ARG A 63 8.79 -10.41 12.70
N GLN A 64 9.82 -11.06 12.17
CA GLN A 64 10.81 -11.78 12.97
C GLN A 64 11.60 -10.85 13.90
N ARG A 65 12.00 -9.66 13.43
CA ARG A 65 12.66 -8.65 14.27
C ARG A 65 11.77 -8.21 15.44
N GLN A 66 10.51 -7.87 15.16
CA GLN A 66 9.55 -7.51 16.22
C GLN A 66 9.37 -8.59 17.30
N LEU A 67 9.42 -9.87 16.92
CA LEU A 67 9.24 -10.99 17.85
C LEU A 67 10.52 -11.37 18.61
N GLY A 68 11.70 -11.06 18.07
CA GLY A 68 12.98 -11.32 18.73
C GLY A 68 13.44 -10.21 19.67
N ASP A 69 12.89 -9.00 19.52
CA ASP A 69 13.11 -7.85 20.41
C ASP A 69 12.13 -7.81 21.61
N SER A 70 11.26 -8.83 21.77
CA SER A 70 10.31 -9.01 22.87
C SER A 70 10.74 -10.13 23.80
#